data_AF-A0A382QLT8-F1
#
_entry.id   AF-A0A382QLT8-F1
#
_cell.length_a   1.000
_cell.length_b   1.000
_cell.length_c   1.000
_cell.angle_alpha   90.00
_cell.angle_beta   90.00
_cell.angle_gamma   90.00
#
_symmetry.space_group_name_H-M   'P 1'
#
loop_
_entity.id
_entity.type
_entity.pdbx_description
1 polymer ?
#
loop_
_entity_poly.entity_id
_entity_poly.type
_entity_poly.pdbx_seq_one_letter_code
_entity_poly.pdbx_strand_id
1 'polypeptide(L)' 'IHLDKNRTIFFDDSPDVLKSAFEFNIKHVVAISKPSSKIKTEIVPGFTNIENFSQALPFI' A
#
# COMPACT_ATOMS: atom_id res chain seq x y z
N ILE A 1 20.41 0.47 8.98
CA ILE A 1 19.02 0.92 9.22
C ILE A 1 18.26 -0.26 9.82
N HIS A 2 17.58 -0.09 10.96
CA HIS A 2 16.76 -1.15 11.58
C HIS A 2 15.28 -0.78 11.37
N LEU A 3 14.57 -1.56 10.55
CA LEU A 3 13.17 -1.31 10.19
C LEU A 3 12.27 -2.19 11.05
N ASP A 4 11.37 -1.60 11.85
CA ASP A 4 10.33 -2.34 12.56
C ASP A 4 9.15 -2.62 11.63
N LYS A 5 9.11 -3.85 11.10
CA LYS A 5 8.12 -4.30 10.13
C LYS A 5 6.68 -4.31 10.68
N ASN A 6 6.51 -4.36 12.00
CA ASN A 6 5.18 -4.36 12.65
C ASN A 6 4.59 -2.96 12.79
N ARG A 7 5.44 -1.92 12.73
CA ARG A 7 5.07 -0.50 12.85
C ARG A 7 5.30 0.27 11.55
N THR A 8 5.53 -0.45 10.46
CA THR A 8 5.77 0.12 9.14
C THR A 8 4.55 -0.11 8.26
N ILE A 9 4.16 0.92 7.52
CA ILE A 9 3.19 0.83 6.44
C ILE A 9 3.92 1.11 5.13
N PHE A 10 3.72 0.24 4.14
CA PHE A 10 4.27 0.36 2.80
C PHE A 10 3.15 0.70 1.83
N PHE A 11 3.35 1.73 1.01
CA PHE A 11 2.40 2.19 -0.01
C PHE A 11 3.06 2.17 -1.38
N ASP A 12 2.37 1.61 -2.38
CA ASP A 12 2.81 1.61 -3.77
C ASP A 12 1.61 1.39 -4.71
N ASP A 13 1.75 1.63 -6.01
CA ASP A 13 0.72 1.40 -7.03
C ASP A 13 1.03 0.20 -7.95
N SER A 14 2.22 -0.39 -7.81
CA SER A 14 2.69 -1.49 -8.64
C SER A 14 2.49 -2.86 -7.95
N PRO A 15 1.71 -3.79 -8.55
CA PRO A 15 1.41 -5.09 -7.95
C PRO A 15 2.66 -5.92 -7.58
N ASP A 16 3.69 -5.92 -8.42
CA ASP A 16 4.94 -6.67 -8.18
C ASP A 16 5.74 -6.11 -6.99
N VAL A 17 5.69 -4.80 -6.78
CA VAL A 17 6.35 -4.12 -5.66
C VAL A 17 5.59 -4.42 -4.36
N LEU A 18 4.27 -4.35 -4.39
CA LEU A 18 3.41 -4.71 -3.25
C LEU A 18 3.61 -6.17 -2.82
N LYS A 19 3.71 -7.08 -3.80
CA LYS A 19 4.02 -8.50 -3.54
C LYS A 19 5.38 -8.66 -2.86
N SER A 20 6.40 -7.95 -3.34
CA SER A 20 7.74 -7.97 -2.74
C SER A 20 7.72 -7.45 -1.29
N ALA A 21 6.99 -6.37 -1.00
CA ALA A 21 6.82 -5.84 0.35
C ALA A 21 6.11 -6.83 1.29
N PHE A 22 5.10 -7.54 0.77
CA PHE A 22 4.40 -8.60 1.49
C PHE A 22 5.34 -9.78 1.80
N GLU A 23 6.11 -10.26 0.82
CA GLU A 23 7.11 -11.32 1.00
C GLU A 23 8.23 -10.91 1.98
N PHE A 24 8.53 -9.61 2.06
CA PHE A 24 9.46 -9.07 3.06
C PHE A 24 8.88 -9.02 4.49
N ASN A 25 7.64 -9.46 4.70
CA ASN A 25 6.90 -9.48 5.96
C ASN A 25 6.64 -8.08 6.54
N ILE A 26 6.41 -7.07 5.70
CA ILE A 26 5.87 -5.80 6.17
C ILE A 26 4.40 -6.02 6.53
N LYS A 27 4.01 -5.69 7.76
CA LYS A 27 2.67 -6.01 8.28
C LYS A 27 1.55 -5.29 7.53
N HIS A 28 1.80 -4.04 7.14
CA HIS A 28 0.81 -3.19 6.49
C HIS A 28 1.29 -2.85 5.08
N VAL A 29 0.72 -3.51 4.07
CA VAL A 29 1.00 -3.25 2.64
C VAL A 29 -0.28 -2.76 1.98
N VAL A 30 -0.24 -1.55 1.44
CA VAL A 30 -1.41 -0.82 0.95
C VAL A 30 -1.18 -0.39 -0.50
N ALA A 31 -2.11 -0.74 -1.38
CA ALA A 31 -2.13 -0.33 -2.77
C ALA A 31 -2.73 1.08 -2.91
N ILE A 32 -2.06 1.97 -3.64
CA ILE A 32 -2.63 3.24 -4.08
C ILE A 32 -3.37 2.97 -5.40
N SER A 33 -4.67 2.71 -5.30
CA SER A 33 -5.51 2.38 -6.45
C SER A 33 -5.78 3.57 -7.37
N LYS A 34 -5.48 4.80 -6.91
CA LYS A 34 -5.62 6.02 -7.71
C LYS A 34 -4.38 6.91 -7.54
N PRO A 35 -3.27 6.60 -8.23
CA PRO A 35 -2.02 7.34 -8.08
C PRO A 35 -2.09 8.78 -8.60
N SER A 36 -3.07 9.07 -9.47
CA SER A 36 -3.31 10.41 -10.01
C SER A 36 -4.80 10.71 -10.12
N SER A 37 -5.20 11.94 -9.78
CA SER A 37 -6.59 12.40 -9.92
C SER A 37 -7.12 12.34 -11.36
N LYS A 38 -6.22 12.28 -12.34
CA LYS A 38 -6.51 12.23 -13.78
C LYS A 38 -6.69 10.81 -14.32
N ILE A 39 -6.37 9.78 -13.52
CA ILE A 39 -6.42 8.38 -13.93
C ILE A 39 -7.59 7.69 -13.21
N LYS A 40 -8.17 6.68 -13.85
CA LYS A 40 -9.23 5.87 -13.24
C LYS A 40 -8.65 5.07 -12.07
N THR A 41 -9.51 4.76 -11.09
CA THR A 41 -9.14 3.87 -10.01
C THR A 41 -8.92 2.45 -10.56
N GLU A 42 -7.77 1.85 -10.24
CA GLU A 42 -7.41 0.48 -10.57
C GLU A 42 -7.25 -0.32 -9.28
N ILE A 43 -8.09 -1.33 -9.08
CA ILE A 43 -8.05 -2.17 -7.88
C ILE A 43 -6.92 -3.18 -8.02
N VAL A 44 -6.04 -3.24 -7.01
CA VAL A 44 -5.02 -4.28 -6.88
C VAL A 44 -5.57 -5.39 -5.96
N PRO A 45 -5.95 -6.57 -6.48
CA PRO A 45 -6.52 -7.63 -5.67
C PRO A 45 -5.52 -8.15 -4.64
N GLY A 46 -6.02 -8.55 -3.46
CA GLY A 46 -5.19 -9.12 -2.39
C GLY A 46 -4.51 -8.10 -1.49
N PHE A 47 -4.67 -6.79 -1.76
CA PHE A 47 -4.14 -5.72 -0.90
C PHE A 47 -5.26 -4.79 -0.41
N THR A 48 -4.98 -4.06 0.66
CA THR A 48 -5.82 -2.93 1.06
C THR A 48 -5.64 -1.82 0.02
N ASN A 49 -6.73 -1.33 -0.57
CA ASN A 49 -6.67 -0.29 -1.60
C ASN A 49 -7.11 1.06 -1.03
N ILE A 50 -6.35 2.11 -1.31
CA ILE A 50 -6.72 3.50 -1.02
C ILE A 50 -6.63 4.35 -2.29
N GLU A 51 -7.55 5.28 -2.45
CA GLU A 51 -7.47 6.30 -3.51
C GLU A 51 -6.65 7.52 -3.07
N ASN A 52 -6.55 7.78 -1.77
CA ASN A 52 -5.79 8.88 -1.21
C ASN A 52 -5.42 8.62 0.26
N PHE A 53 -4.42 9.34 0.77
CA PHE A 53 -3.89 9.14 2.12
C PHE A 53 -4.87 9.46 3.26
N SER A 54 -5.95 10.20 3.02
CA SER A 54 -6.98 10.41 4.05
C SER A 54 -7.65 9.08 4.45
N GLN A 55 -7.63 8.08 3.57
CA GLN A 55 -8.11 6.73 3.84
C GLN A 55 -7.07 5.84 4.55
N ALA A 56 -5.83 6.32 4.73
CA ALA A 56 -4.77 5.59 5.44
C ALA A 56 -4.82 5.79 6.96
N LEU A 57 -5.61 6.76 7.45
CA LEU A 57 -5.81 7.06 8.88
C LEU A 57 -6.28 5.88 9.76
N PRO A 58 -7.05 4.88 9.28
CA PRO A 58 -7.45 3.74 10.11
C PRO A 58 -6.29 2.82 10.57
N PHE A 59 -5.08 3.01 10.06
CA PHE A 59 -3.92 2.15 10.33
C PHE A 59 -2.87 2.78 11.28
N ILE A 60 -3.11 4.00 11.77
CA ILE A 60 -2.19 4.80 12.60
C ILE A 60 -2.71 4.91 14.03
#